data_AF-A0A6C0CKR3-F1
#
_entry.id   AF-A0A6C0CKR3-F1
#
_cell.length_a   1.000
_cell.length_b   1.000
_cell.length_c   1.000
_cell.angle_alpha   90.00
_cell.angle_beta   90.00
_cell.angle_gamma   90.00
#
_symmetry.space_group_name_H-M   'P 1'
#
loop_
_entity.id
_entity.type
_entity.pdbx_description
1 polymer ?
#
loop_
_entity_poly.entity_id
_entity_poly.type
_entity_poly.pdbx_seq_one_letter_code
_entity_poly.pdbx_strand_id
1 'polypeptide(L)'
;MVFNGIMACCKNKGIGKNNTLPWKLKEDLIRFKKITIGNGNNCIIMGSKTWDSIKFLKGRDHLILSSKLNMEYNINENVIKSFSSINDLKKYVNERNYDKSWVIGGSNILKQFLELNLIDMLYVTFLNEDYSCDVFLPEIPVNYFQTKFQLLNEKTENGENVFIVIFKQIKKGMHVEYENNKWIIENIHFEDYPNIYFTIKDMNGREKQTIKEKLKLL
;
A
#
# COMPACT_ATOMS: atom_id res chain seq x y z
N MET A 1 12.86 7.03 -5.28
CA MET A 1 12.51 5.85 -4.45
C MET A 1 11.02 5.83 -4.20
N VAL A 2 10.37 4.67 -4.31
CA VAL A 2 8.92 4.57 -4.08
C VAL A 2 8.61 3.33 -3.25
N PHE A 3 7.76 3.50 -2.25
CA PHE A 3 7.32 2.42 -1.37
C PHE A 3 6.12 1.70 -1.99
N ASN A 4 5.83 0.48 -1.54
CA ASN A 4 4.60 -0.23 -1.89
C ASN A 4 3.84 -0.54 -0.59
N GLY A 5 2.51 -0.59 -0.64
CA GLY A 5 1.67 -1.03 0.48
C GLY A 5 1.16 -2.44 0.24
N ILE A 6 1.06 -3.25 1.30
CA ILE A 6 0.37 -4.55 1.26
C ILE A 6 -0.40 -4.80 2.56
N MET A 7 -1.68 -5.16 2.45
CA MET A 7 -2.60 -5.36 3.57
C MET A 7 -3.80 -6.21 3.19
N ALA A 8 -4.53 -6.65 4.21
CA ALA A 8 -5.84 -7.26 4.07
C ALA A 8 -6.89 -6.42 4.82
N CYS A 9 -8.10 -6.31 4.28
CA CYS A 9 -9.24 -5.72 4.96
C CYS A 9 -10.52 -6.52 4.71
N CYS A 10 -11.44 -6.48 5.67
CA CYS A 10 -12.77 -7.03 5.55
C CYS A 10 -13.77 -6.04 4.94
N LYS A 11 -15.01 -6.47 4.72
CA LYS A 11 -16.04 -5.72 3.98
C LYS A 11 -16.34 -4.34 4.58
N ASN A 12 -16.39 -4.24 5.91
CA ASN A 12 -16.50 -2.97 6.65
C ASN A 12 -15.16 -2.19 6.77
N LYS A 13 -14.17 -2.51 5.93
CA LYS A 13 -12.82 -1.93 5.90
C LYS A 13 -11.98 -2.17 7.16
N GLY A 14 -12.39 -3.06 8.06
CA GLY A 14 -11.59 -3.45 9.21
C GLY A 14 -10.29 -4.15 8.80
N ILE A 15 -9.20 -3.93 9.54
CA ILE A 15 -7.88 -4.55 9.28
C ILE A 15 -7.30 -5.27 10.51
N GLY A 16 -7.96 -5.16 11.66
CA GLY A 16 -7.45 -5.70 12.92
C GLY A 16 -8.46 -5.57 14.05
N LYS A 17 -8.32 -6.47 15.03
CA LYS A 17 -9.02 -6.44 16.31
C LYS A 17 -8.06 -6.85 17.41
N ASN A 18 -7.98 -6.07 18.50
CA ASN A 18 -7.16 -6.38 19.67
C ASN A 18 -5.69 -6.73 19.29
N ASN A 19 -5.12 -5.98 18.34
CA ASN A 19 -3.76 -6.21 17.82
C ASN A 19 -3.55 -7.58 17.14
N THR A 20 -4.61 -8.18 16.58
CA THR A 20 -4.57 -9.44 15.81
C THR A 20 -5.42 -9.33 14.55
N LEU A 21 -5.20 -10.25 13.60
CA LEU A 21 -6.11 -10.41 12.46
C LEU A 21 -7.36 -11.18 12.92
N PRO A 22 -8.58 -10.66 12.66
CA PRO A 22 -9.83 -11.34 13.03
C PRO A 22 -10.12 -12.61 12.23
N TRP A 23 -9.36 -12.86 11.16
CA TRP A 23 -9.52 -13.97 10.22
C TRP A 23 -8.22 -14.74 10.03
N LYS A 24 -8.34 -15.94 9.46
CA LYS A 24 -7.19 -16.77 9.06
C LYS A 24 -7.26 -17.08 7.57
N LEU A 25 -6.38 -16.45 6.81
CA LEU A 25 -6.22 -16.68 5.37
C LEU A 25 -4.79 -17.20 5.09
N LYS A 26 -4.65 -18.51 4.92
CA LYS A 26 -3.34 -19.15 4.72
C LYS A 26 -2.74 -18.79 3.36
N GLU A 27 -3.52 -18.77 2.29
CA GLU A 27 -3.02 -18.42 0.96
C GLU A 27 -2.63 -16.93 0.90
N ASP A 28 -3.39 -16.06 1.56
CA ASP A 28 -3.00 -14.66 1.75
C ASP A 28 -1.66 -14.50 2.47
N LEU A 29 -1.45 -15.21 3.59
CA LEU A 29 -0.17 -15.17 4.30
C LEU A 29 1.00 -15.72 3.47
N ILE A 30 0.77 -16.77 2.67
CA ILE A 30 1.77 -17.31 1.74
C ILE A 30 2.11 -16.29 0.65
N ARG A 31 1.09 -15.66 0.06
CA ARG A 31 1.26 -14.59 -0.95
C ARG A 31 1.99 -13.39 -0.35
N PHE A 32 1.56 -12.90 0.80
CA PHE A 32 2.21 -11.83 1.56
C PHE A 32 3.68 -12.17 1.75
N LYS A 33 4.00 -13.36 2.26
CA LYS A 33 5.38 -13.82 2.46
C LYS A 33 6.18 -13.75 1.16
N LYS A 34 5.69 -14.35 0.08
CA LYS A 34 6.38 -14.39 -1.22
C LYS A 34 6.67 -12.99 -1.75
N ILE A 35 5.66 -12.11 -1.78
CA ILE A 35 5.77 -10.73 -2.29
C ILE A 35 6.78 -9.92 -1.47
N THR A 36 6.68 -10.00 -0.14
CA THR A 36 7.49 -9.17 0.75
C THR A 36 8.91 -9.72 0.96
N ILE A 37 9.20 -10.99 0.66
CA ILE A 37 10.59 -11.51 0.56
C ILE A 37 11.21 -11.04 -0.76
N GLY A 38 10.49 -11.17 -1.88
CA GLY A 38 11.05 -10.91 -3.21
C GLY A 38 12.26 -11.80 -3.48
N ASN A 39 13.40 -11.19 -3.85
CA ASN A 39 14.67 -11.90 -4.06
C ASN A 39 15.51 -12.01 -2.77
N GLY A 40 14.94 -11.69 -1.60
CA GLY A 40 15.65 -11.69 -0.31
C GLY A 40 16.28 -10.34 0.06
N ASN A 41 16.21 -9.33 -0.82
CA ASN A 41 16.69 -7.96 -0.58
C ASN A 41 15.54 -6.94 -0.46
N ASN A 42 14.45 -7.33 0.20
CA ASN A 42 13.33 -6.43 0.51
C ASN A 42 13.35 -6.00 1.97
N CYS A 43 12.68 -4.88 2.26
CA CYS A 43 12.33 -4.50 3.63
C CYS A 43 10.82 -4.35 3.82
N ILE A 44 10.38 -4.57 5.06
CA ILE A 44 9.02 -4.26 5.52
C ILE A 44 9.04 -3.13 6.51
N ILE A 45 8.05 -2.26 6.42
CA ILE A 45 7.91 -1.05 7.21
C ILE A 45 6.61 -1.15 7.99
N MET A 46 6.68 -0.95 9.30
CA MET A 46 5.51 -1.04 10.15
C MET A 46 5.55 -0.10 11.36
N GLY A 47 4.43 0.02 12.05
CA GLY A 47 4.35 0.74 13.33
C GLY A 47 4.64 -0.18 14.52
N SER A 48 4.93 0.39 15.68
CA SER A 48 5.23 -0.37 16.92
C SER A 48 4.15 -1.39 17.29
N LYS A 49 2.87 -1.02 17.23
CA LYS A 49 1.78 -1.96 17.54
C LYS A 49 1.76 -3.19 16.61
N THR A 50 2.00 -2.96 15.32
CA THR A 50 2.07 -4.03 14.33
C THR A 50 3.30 -4.91 14.58
N TRP A 51 4.43 -4.31 14.93
CA TRP A 51 5.62 -5.04 15.35
C TRP A 51 5.33 -5.95 16.55
N ASP A 52 4.62 -5.44 17.57
CA ASP A 52 4.24 -6.23 18.75
C ASP A 52 3.22 -7.35 18.42
N SER A 53 2.47 -7.23 17.33
CA SER A 53 1.44 -8.21 16.92
C SER A 53 1.97 -9.42 16.13
N ILE A 54 3.14 -9.29 15.51
CA ILE A 54 3.65 -10.29 14.57
C ILE A 54 4.89 -10.99 15.12
N LYS A 55 5.07 -12.24 14.70
CA LYS A 55 6.35 -12.93 14.86
C LYS A 55 7.35 -12.42 13.82
N PHE A 56 8.64 -12.52 14.13
CA PHE A 56 9.72 -12.19 13.20
C PHE A 56 9.55 -12.89 11.84
N LEU A 57 9.68 -12.12 10.75
CA LEU A 57 9.43 -12.57 9.39
C LEU A 57 10.76 -12.74 8.62
N LYS A 58 11.31 -13.96 8.63
CA LYS A 58 12.59 -14.30 7.97
C LYS A 58 12.63 -13.89 6.48
N GLY A 59 13.81 -13.46 6.02
CA GLY A 59 14.11 -13.19 4.60
C GLY A 59 13.83 -11.76 4.15
N ARG A 60 13.78 -10.82 5.08
CA ARG A 60 13.57 -9.38 4.85
C ARG A 60 13.91 -8.55 6.07
N ASP A 61 14.38 -7.33 5.84
CA ASP A 61 14.67 -6.37 6.91
C ASP A 61 13.38 -5.76 7.48
N HIS A 62 13.36 -5.46 8.77
CA HIS A 62 12.22 -4.90 9.50
C HIS A 62 12.54 -3.47 9.93
N LEU A 63 11.79 -2.50 9.42
CA LEU A 63 11.94 -1.08 9.72
C LEU A 63 10.71 -0.61 10.49
N ILE A 64 10.88 -0.19 11.74
CA ILE A 64 9.78 0.13 12.65
C ILE A 64 9.70 1.64 12.85
N LEU A 65 8.57 2.26 12.50
CA LEU A 65 8.32 3.66 12.81
C LEU A 65 7.71 3.79 14.21
N SER A 66 8.42 4.48 15.10
CA SER A 66 7.99 4.74 16.46
C SER A 66 8.78 5.88 17.08
N SER A 67 8.10 6.77 17.79
CA SER A 67 8.74 7.83 18.58
C SER A 67 9.30 7.34 19.93
N LYS A 68 8.95 6.12 20.35
CA LYS A 68 9.31 5.57 21.66
C LYS A 68 10.35 4.45 21.60
N LEU A 69 10.52 3.83 20.44
CA LEU A 69 11.48 2.74 20.28
C LEU A 69 12.83 3.29 19.83
N ASN A 70 13.89 2.72 20.39
CA ASN A 70 15.25 2.95 19.95
C ASN A 70 15.97 1.59 19.93
N MET A 71 15.90 0.89 18.81
CA MET A 71 16.47 -0.43 18.60
C MET A 71 17.15 -0.52 17.24
N GLU A 72 18.29 -1.19 17.21
CA GLU A 72 19.00 -1.59 16.00
C GLU A 72 19.76 -2.88 16.30
N TYR A 73 19.37 -3.98 15.67
CA TYR A 73 20.00 -5.28 15.86
C TYR A 73 19.64 -6.22 14.69
N ASN A 74 20.31 -7.38 14.62
CA ASN A 74 20.08 -8.37 13.57
C ASN A 74 19.51 -9.67 14.14
N ILE A 75 18.58 -10.29 13.41
CA ILE A 75 18.14 -11.68 13.63
C ILE A 75 18.27 -12.42 12.29
N ASN A 76 18.96 -13.56 12.27
CA ASN A 76 19.11 -14.40 11.06
C ASN A 76 19.51 -13.56 9.83
N GLU A 77 20.53 -12.71 9.97
CA GLU A 77 21.07 -11.83 8.91
C GLU A 77 20.14 -10.69 8.45
N ASN A 78 18.90 -10.61 8.95
CA ASN A 78 18.01 -9.48 8.67
C ASN A 78 18.12 -8.40 9.75
N VAL A 79 18.14 -7.15 9.30
CA VAL A 79 18.16 -5.97 10.17
C VAL A 79 16.79 -5.73 10.77
N ILE A 80 16.76 -5.38 12.05
CA ILE A 80 15.61 -4.82 12.76
C ILE A 80 16.03 -3.45 13.27
N LYS A 81 15.39 -2.39 12.78
CA LYS A 81 15.74 -1.02 13.13
C LYS A 81 14.52 -0.15 13.31
N SER A 82 14.49 0.64 14.38
CA SER A 82 13.46 1.65 14.60
C SER A 82 13.87 3.03 14.09
N PHE A 83 12.89 3.81 13.63
CA PHE A 83 13.05 5.19 13.17
C PHE A 83 12.01 6.07 13.85
N SER A 84 12.45 7.25 14.29
CA SER A 84 11.57 8.28 14.89
C SER A 84 10.83 9.09 13.83
N SER A 85 11.30 9.10 12.58
CA SER A 85 10.70 9.86 11.47
C SER A 85 10.70 9.08 10.15
N ILE A 86 9.72 9.40 9.29
CA ILE A 86 9.67 8.87 7.91
C ILE A 86 10.86 9.36 7.08
N ASN A 87 11.39 10.55 7.36
CA ASN A 87 12.54 11.09 6.62
C ASN A 87 13.82 10.31 6.90
N ASP A 88 14.09 9.97 8.16
CA ASP A 88 15.25 9.15 8.51
C ASP A 88 15.12 7.73 7.95
N LEU A 89 13.92 7.16 8.02
CA LEU A 89 13.62 5.88 7.38
C LEU A 89 13.89 5.94 5.88
N LYS A 90 13.41 6.99 5.19
CA LYS A 90 13.64 7.17 3.74
C LYS A 90 15.12 7.25 3.42
N LYS A 91 15.90 8.02 4.19
CA LYS A 91 17.35 8.12 4.00
C LYS A 91 18.01 6.75 4.12
N TYR A 92 17.67 6.01 5.16
CA TYR A 92 18.19 4.66 5.39
C TYR A 92 17.83 3.69 4.27
N VAL A 93 16.57 3.67 3.82
CA VAL A 93 16.13 2.79 2.72
C VAL A 93 16.87 3.11 1.42
N ASN A 94 17.13 4.39 1.12
CA ASN A 94 17.93 4.78 -0.05
C ASN A 94 19.37 4.26 0.06
N GLU A 95 20.00 4.37 1.23
CA GLU A 95 21.38 3.92 1.46
C GLU A 95 21.53 2.40 1.36
N ARG A 96 20.50 1.65 1.78
CA ARG A 96 20.51 0.18 1.75
C ARG A 96 20.22 -0.44 0.38
N ASN A 97 19.69 0.34 -0.56
CA ASN A 97 19.39 -0.10 -1.93
C ASN A 97 18.54 -1.39 -1.99
N TYR A 98 17.43 -1.42 -1.23
CA TYR A 98 16.47 -2.54 -1.27
C TYR A 98 15.79 -2.66 -2.64
N ASP A 99 15.50 -3.89 -3.07
CA ASP A 99 14.76 -4.16 -4.31
C ASP A 99 13.34 -3.58 -4.24
N LYS A 100 12.66 -3.81 -3.11
CA LYS A 100 11.35 -3.24 -2.77
C LYS A 100 11.22 -2.97 -1.27
N SER A 101 10.50 -1.90 -0.95
CA SER A 101 10.13 -1.52 0.42
C SER A 101 8.63 -1.58 0.59
N TRP A 102 8.17 -2.35 1.58
CA TRP A 102 6.75 -2.69 1.77
C TRP A 102 6.21 -2.13 3.07
N VAL A 103 5.29 -1.16 3.01
CA VAL A 103 4.50 -0.72 4.14
C VAL A 103 3.42 -1.77 4.42
N ILE A 104 3.49 -2.39 5.60
CA ILE A 104 2.58 -3.48 5.99
C ILE A 104 1.59 -3.05 7.10
N GLY A 105 1.54 -1.76 7.39
CA GLY A 105 0.62 -1.15 8.35
C GLY A 105 1.26 -0.84 9.72
N GLY A 106 0.49 -0.58 10.77
CA GLY A 106 -0.97 -0.51 10.78
C GLY A 106 -1.54 0.73 10.09
N SER A 107 -2.84 0.94 10.27
CA SER A 107 -3.63 2.01 9.63
C SER A 107 -2.94 3.38 9.65
N ASN A 108 -2.43 3.80 10.82
CA ASN A 108 -1.77 5.10 10.97
C ASN A 108 -0.48 5.24 10.15
N ILE A 109 0.31 4.17 10.00
CA ILE A 109 1.53 4.20 9.19
C ILE A 109 1.16 4.28 7.72
N LEU A 110 0.22 3.44 7.27
CA LEU A 110 -0.22 3.50 5.88
C LEU A 110 -0.79 4.87 5.54
N LYS A 111 -1.63 5.44 6.41
CA LYS A 111 -2.23 6.77 6.23
C LYS A 111 -1.16 7.83 5.97
N GLN A 112 -0.13 7.91 6.82
CA GLN A 112 0.96 8.87 6.65
C GLN A 112 1.69 8.69 5.31
N PHE A 113 1.96 7.46 4.88
CA PHE A 113 2.61 7.21 3.60
C PHE A 113 1.72 7.56 2.40
N LEU A 114 0.40 7.35 2.51
CA LEU A 114 -0.57 7.74 1.47
C LEU A 114 -0.67 9.27 1.36
N GLU A 115 -0.80 9.97 2.49
CA GLU A 115 -0.90 11.44 2.55
C GLU A 115 0.37 12.13 2.01
N LEU A 116 1.55 11.55 2.30
CA LEU A 116 2.82 12.03 1.75
C LEU A 116 3.07 11.57 0.31
N ASN A 117 2.10 10.91 -0.34
CA ASN A 117 2.21 10.42 -1.72
C ASN A 117 3.43 9.49 -1.94
N LEU A 118 3.79 8.68 -0.93
CA LEU A 118 4.98 7.83 -0.93
C LEU A 118 4.73 6.40 -1.42
N ILE A 119 3.47 5.94 -1.46
CA ILE A 119 3.11 4.60 -1.97
C ILE A 119 2.91 4.65 -3.49
N ASP A 120 3.66 3.83 -4.22
CA ASP A 120 3.47 3.65 -5.67
C ASP A 120 2.32 2.71 -5.98
N MET A 121 2.33 1.56 -5.31
CA MET A 121 1.41 0.46 -5.52
C MET A 121 0.86 0.03 -4.18
N LEU A 122 -0.46 -0.13 -4.10
CA LEU A 122 -1.15 -0.61 -2.90
C LEU A 122 -1.86 -1.92 -3.22
N TYR A 123 -1.42 -3.00 -2.57
CA TYR A 123 -1.98 -4.34 -2.68
C TYR A 123 -2.95 -4.55 -1.52
N VAL A 124 -4.23 -4.76 -1.82
CA VAL A 124 -5.27 -4.96 -0.81
C VAL A 124 -5.95 -6.30 -1.05
N THR A 125 -5.80 -7.22 -0.11
CA THR A 125 -6.65 -8.40 -0.04
C THR A 125 -7.99 -7.99 0.60
N PHE A 126 -9.08 -8.08 -0.15
CA PHE A 126 -10.42 -7.70 0.30
C PHE A 126 -11.26 -8.94 0.58
N LEU A 127 -11.69 -9.12 1.83
CA LEU A 127 -12.59 -10.19 2.24
C LEU A 127 -14.03 -9.68 2.16
N ASN A 128 -14.89 -10.34 1.40
CA ASN A 128 -16.31 -9.97 1.28
C ASN A 128 -17.16 -10.45 2.48
N GLU A 129 -16.66 -10.23 3.68
CA GLU A 129 -17.30 -10.63 4.92
C GLU A 129 -17.05 -9.56 5.99
N ASP A 130 -18.01 -9.35 6.88
CA ASP A 130 -17.90 -8.41 7.99
C ASP A 130 -17.25 -9.05 9.22
N TYR A 131 -16.29 -8.35 9.83
CA TYR A 131 -15.64 -8.76 11.07
C TYR A 131 -15.73 -7.63 12.10
N SER A 132 -15.74 -7.97 13.39
CA SER A 132 -15.59 -6.97 14.45
C SER A 132 -14.16 -6.46 14.49
N CYS A 133 -13.95 -5.17 14.21
CA CYS A 133 -12.64 -4.55 14.11
C CYS A 133 -12.56 -3.27 14.95
N ASP A 134 -11.36 -2.92 15.39
CA ASP A 134 -11.03 -1.66 16.08
C ASP A 134 -9.99 -0.82 15.33
N VAL A 135 -9.39 -1.38 14.29
CA VAL A 135 -8.50 -0.69 13.36
C VAL A 135 -9.05 -0.88 11.94
N PHE A 136 -9.10 0.22 11.18
CA PHE A 136 -9.68 0.26 9.84
C PHE A 136 -8.67 0.74 8.80
N LEU A 137 -8.84 0.30 7.56
CA LEU A 137 -8.07 0.76 6.41
C LEU A 137 -8.30 2.27 6.24
N PRO A 138 -7.23 3.10 6.13
CA PRO A 138 -7.41 4.51 5.81
C PRO A 138 -8.01 4.68 4.41
N GLU A 139 -8.57 5.86 4.15
CA GLU A 139 -9.08 6.19 2.84
C GLU A 139 -7.95 6.13 1.80
N ILE A 140 -8.21 5.45 0.68
CA ILE A 140 -7.28 5.38 -0.44
C ILE A 140 -7.47 6.67 -1.24
N PRO A 141 -6.42 7.51 -1.39
CA PRO A 141 -6.55 8.78 -2.11
C PRO A 141 -7.01 8.58 -3.56
N VAL A 142 -7.77 9.52 -4.08
CA VAL A 142 -8.41 9.39 -5.39
C VAL A 142 -7.41 9.27 -6.54
N ASN A 143 -6.18 9.78 -6.41
CA ASN A 143 -5.11 9.59 -7.38
C ASN A 143 -4.56 8.14 -7.43
N TYR A 144 -5.10 7.19 -6.65
CA TYR A 144 -4.79 5.77 -6.76
C TYR A 144 -5.82 5.04 -7.63
N PHE A 145 -5.40 4.57 -8.78
CA PHE A 145 -6.27 3.93 -9.77
C PHE A 145 -6.21 2.42 -9.60
N GLN A 146 -7.37 1.76 -9.62
CA GLN A 146 -7.43 0.30 -9.58
C GLN A 146 -6.88 -0.26 -10.90
N THR A 147 -5.80 -1.02 -10.83
CA THR A 147 -5.17 -1.68 -11.98
C THR A 147 -5.45 -3.18 -12.02
N LYS A 148 -5.86 -3.76 -10.90
CA LYS A 148 -6.23 -5.17 -10.81
C LYS A 148 -7.39 -5.35 -9.84
N PHE A 149 -8.34 -6.20 -10.24
CA PHE A 149 -9.37 -6.76 -9.38
C PHE A 149 -9.53 -8.22 -9.77
N GLN A 150 -9.19 -9.13 -8.86
CA GLN A 150 -9.18 -10.56 -9.16
C GLN A 150 -9.77 -11.34 -7.99
N LEU A 151 -10.74 -12.21 -8.28
CA LEU A 151 -11.21 -13.24 -7.36
C LEU A 151 -10.11 -14.26 -7.09
N LEU A 152 -9.90 -14.59 -5.82
CA LEU A 152 -8.98 -15.63 -5.38
C LEU A 152 -9.71 -16.95 -5.13
N ASN A 153 -8.96 -18.05 -5.16
CA ASN A 153 -9.49 -19.38 -4.86
C ASN A 153 -9.77 -19.54 -3.35
N GLU A 154 -8.96 -18.88 -2.52
CA GLU A 154 -9.18 -18.82 -1.07
C GLU A 154 -10.53 -18.19 -0.74
N LYS A 155 -11.21 -18.79 0.23
CA LYS A 155 -12.46 -18.30 0.81
C LYS A 155 -12.25 -17.94 2.27
N THR A 156 -13.13 -17.12 2.81
CA THR A 156 -13.17 -16.90 4.26
C THR A 156 -13.66 -18.15 5.00
N GLU A 157 -13.61 -18.12 6.33
CA GLU A 157 -14.09 -19.24 7.17
C GLU A 157 -15.58 -19.54 6.94
N ASN A 158 -16.36 -18.53 6.55
CA ASN A 158 -17.79 -18.66 6.21
C ASN A 158 -18.06 -18.86 4.72
N GLY A 159 -17.03 -19.10 3.90
CA GLY A 159 -17.17 -19.40 2.47
C GLY A 159 -17.31 -18.17 1.57
N GLU A 160 -17.11 -16.97 2.10
CA GLU A 160 -17.21 -15.72 1.33
C GLU A 160 -16.02 -15.52 0.39
N ASN A 161 -16.26 -14.76 -0.67
CA ASN A 161 -15.25 -14.44 -1.68
C ASN A 161 -14.12 -13.58 -1.10
N VAL A 162 -12.88 -13.90 -1.49
CA VAL A 162 -11.70 -13.07 -1.23
C VAL A 162 -11.16 -12.56 -2.56
N PHE A 163 -10.83 -11.28 -2.61
CA PHE A 163 -10.32 -10.61 -3.81
C PHE A 163 -8.93 -10.04 -3.54
N ILE A 164 -8.11 -9.95 -4.58
CA ILE A 164 -6.94 -9.06 -4.58
C ILE A 164 -7.27 -7.84 -5.44
N VAL A 165 -7.09 -6.67 -4.85
CA VAL A 165 -7.23 -5.37 -5.51
C VAL A 165 -5.88 -4.69 -5.49
N ILE A 166 -5.40 -4.25 -6.64
CA ILE A 166 -4.15 -3.51 -6.75
C ILE A 166 -4.46 -2.11 -7.23
N PHE A 167 -3.95 -1.12 -6.52
CA PHE A 167 -4.01 0.28 -6.90
C PHE A 167 -2.63 0.80 -7.29
N LYS A 168 -2.57 1.65 -8.31
CA LYS A 168 -1.39 2.40 -8.74
C LYS A 168 -1.60 3.88 -8.49
N GLN A 169 -0.66 4.53 -7.83
CA GLN A 169 -0.63 5.98 -7.73
C GLN A 169 -0.36 6.59 -9.12
N ILE A 170 -1.27 7.43 -9.58
CA ILE A 170 -1.13 8.23 -10.80
C ILE A 170 -0.29 9.46 -10.52
N LYS A 171 0.62 9.74 -11.45
CA LYS A 171 1.61 10.82 -11.38
C LYS A 171 1.62 11.58 -12.70
N LYS A 172 2.08 12.82 -12.63
CA LYS A 172 2.40 13.61 -13.82
C LYS A 172 3.32 12.81 -14.75
N GLY A 173 3.05 12.88 -16.05
CA GLY A 173 3.79 12.16 -17.10
C GLY A 173 3.30 10.74 -17.39
N MET A 174 2.36 10.19 -16.61
CA MET A 174 1.81 8.87 -16.88
C MET A 174 0.81 8.91 -18.06
N HIS A 175 0.81 7.85 -18.87
CA HIS A 175 -0.14 7.68 -19.95
C HIS A 175 -1.49 7.17 -19.45
N VAL A 176 -2.57 7.73 -19.97
CA VAL A 176 -3.94 7.33 -19.67
C VAL A 176 -4.80 7.31 -20.93
N GLU A 177 -5.88 6.54 -20.89
CA GLU A 177 -6.93 6.56 -21.90
C GLU A 177 -8.06 7.49 -21.43
N TYR A 178 -8.50 8.38 -22.32
CA TYR A 178 -9.70 9.21 -22.16
C TYR A 178 -10.43 9.25 -23.49
N GLU A 179 -11.72 8.89 -23.50
CA GLU A 179 -12.54 8.80 -24.72
C GLU A 179 -11.86 7.97 -25.84
N ASN A 180 -11.30 6.80 -25.49
CA ASN A 180 -10.56 5.89 -26.39
C ASN A 180 -9.29 6.49 -27.05
N ASN A 181 -8.83 7.64 -26.59
CA ASN A 181 -7.61 8.29 -27.05
C ASN A 181 -6.52 8.21 -25.98
N LYS A 182 -5.26 8.23 -26.40
CA LYS A 182 -4.11 8.27 -25.48
C LYS A 182 -3.80 9.71 -25.07
N TRP A 183 -3.64 9.93 -23.78
CA TRP A 183 -3.27 11.20 -23.17
C TRP A 183 -2.15 11.00 -22.16
N ILE A 184 -1.57 12.10 -21.69
CA ILE A 184 -0.59 12.15 -20.61
C ILE A 184 -1.19 12.98 -19.48
N ILE A 185 -1.01 12.55 -18.23
CA ILE A 185 -1.35 13.38 -17.05
C ILE A 185 -0.38 14.57 -17.00
N GLU A 186 -0.89 15.78 -17.24
CA GLU A 186 -0.12 17.02 -17.16
C GLU A 186 -0.10 17.59 -15.74
N ASN A 187 -1.23 17.52 -15.04
CA ASN A 187 -1.34 17.95 -13.64
C ASN A 187 -2.44 17.19 -12.89
N ILE A 188 -2.32 17.15 -11.55
CA ILE A 188 -3.32 16.59 -10.63
C ILE A 188 -3.65 17.68 -9.62
N HIS A 189 -4.92 18.08 -9.55
CA HIS A 189 -5.37 19.24 -8.79
C HIS A 189 -6.02 18.77 -7.49
N PHE A 190 -5.36 19.04 -6.36
CA PHE A 190 -5.83 18.64 -5.03
C PHE A 190 -6.54 19.77 -4.27
N GLU A 191 -6.55 20.98 -4.83
CA GLU A 191 -7.06 22.20 -4.19
C GLU A 191 -8.56 22.13 -3.87
N ASP A 192 -9.34 21.45 -4.72
CA ASP A 192 -10.80 21.34 -4.59
C ASP A 192 -11.25 20.06 -3.86
N TYR A 193 -10.46 19.53 -2.92
CA TYR A 193 -10.81 18.30 -2.18
C TYR A 193 -12.23 18.37 -1.59
N PRO A 194 -13.10 17.36 -1.81
CA PRO A 194 -12.79 16.03 -2.38
C PRO A 194 -12.89 15.91 -3.92
N ASN A 195 -13.25 16.98 -4.63
CA ASN A 195 -13.45 17.00 -6.09
C ASN A 195 -12.14 17.14 -6.87
N ILE A 196 -11.24 16.18 -6.67
CA ILE A 196 -9.95 16.16 -7.36
C ILE A 196 -10.14 15.88 -8.85
N TYR A 197 -9.46 16.66 -9.68
CA TYR A 197 -9.50 16.51 -11.14
C TYR A 197 -8.07 16.50 -11.72
N PHE A 198 -7.99 16.11 -12.99
CA PHE A 198 -6.76 15.87 -13.72
C PHE A 198 -6.74 16.78 -14.95
N THR A 199 -5.62 17.48 -15.19
CA THR A 199 -5.34 18.02 -16.52
C THR A 199 -4.62 16.95 -17.31
N ILE A 200 -5.14 16.61 -18.49
CA ILE A 200 -4.56 15.66 -19.42
C ILE A 200 -4.19 16.37 -20.73
N LYS A 201 -3.10 15.92 -21.36
CA LYS A 201 -2.57 16.50 -22.60
C LYS A 201 -2.41 15.44 -23.69
N ASP A 202 -2.85 15.76 -24.91
CA ASP A 202 -2.67 14.89 -26.08
C ASP A 202 -1.34 15.17 -26.81
N MET A 203 -1.04 14.37 -27.84
CA MET A 203 0.18 14.54 -28.65
C MET A 203 0.22 15.85 -29.45
N ASN A 204 -0.93 16.48 -29.68
CA ASN A 204 -1.03 17.77 -30.39
C ASN A 204 -0.94 18.96 -29.41
N GLY A 205 -0.73 18.70 -28.12
CA GLY A 205 -0.63 19.71 -27.09
C GLY A 205 -1.97 20.24 -26.59
N ARG A 206 -3.11 19.63 -26.96
CA ARG A 206 -4.43 20.02 -26.44
C ARG A 206 -4.58 19.52 -25.02
N GLU A 207 -5.14 20.35 -24.16
CA GLU A 207 -5.40 20.03 -22.77
C GLU A 207 -6.90 19.87 -22.50
N LYS A 208 -7.24 18.93 -21.61
CA LYS A 208 -8.59 18.74 -21.07
C LYS A 208 -8.52 18.56 -19.56
N GLN A 209 -9.55 19.01 -18.86
CA GLN A 209 -9.78 18.66 -17.47
C GLN A 209 -10.78 17.50 -17.39
N THR A 210 -10.52 16.54 -16.51
CA THR A 210 -11.39 15.38 -16.30
C THR A 210 -11.25 14.82 -14.90
N ILE A 211 -12.16 13.93 -14.52
CA ILE A 211 -12.17 13.19 -13.26
C ILE A 211 -11.66 11.76 -13.45
N LYS A 212 -11.31 11.11 -12.35
CA LYS A 212 -10.77 9.74 -12.30
C LYS A 212 -11.65 8.74 -13.04
N GLU A 213 -12.96 8.83 -12.88
CA GLU A 213 -13.96 7.86 -13.37
C GLU A 213 -13.98 7.78 -14.90
N LYS A 214 -13.50 8.81 -15.59
CA LYS A 214 -13.40 8.87 -17.05
C LYS A 214 -12.03 8.45 -17.59
N LEU A 215 -11.07 8.20 -16.71
CA LEU A 215 -9.71 7.84 -17.06
C LEU A 215 -9.47 6.34 -16.84
N LYS A 216 -8.73 5.73 -17.76
CA LYS A 216 -8.17 4.39 -17.55
C LYS A 216 -6.65 4.46 -17.63
N LEU A 217 -5.99 3.64 -16.82
CA LEU A 217 -4.55 3.48 -16.94
C LEU A 217 -4.23 2.63 -18.18
N LEU A 218 -3.26 3.08 -18.98
CA LEU A 218 -2.73 2.33 -20.13
C LEU A 218 -1.62 1.37 -19.73
#